data_AF-A0A7W8S282-F1
#
_entry.id   AF-A0A7W8S282-F1
#
_cell.length_a   1.000
_cell.length_b   1.000
_cell.length_c   1.000
_cell.angle_alpha   90.00
_cell.angle_beta   90.00
_cell.angle_gamma   90.00
#
_symmetry.space_group_name_H-M   'P 1'
#
loop_
_entity.id
_entity.type
_entity.pdbx_description
1 polymer ?
#
loop_
_entity_poly.entity_id
_entity_poly.type
_entity_poly.pdbx_seq_one_letter_code
_entity_poly.pdbx_strand_id
1 'polypeptide(L)'
;MRESFEPGKSVSMVARQHGVNPNQPFHWRKLYQDGSLSAVSAGEEVVPASELSDALKQIRELQRLLGKLQRLLGKKTMENEILREAVEVAKSRKWIARSPSLPGDEQ
;
A
#
# COMPACT_ATOMS: atom_id res chain seq x y z
N MET A 1 -4.13 28.40 20.06
CA MET A 1 -3.79 27.04 19.53
C MET A 1 -2.40 26.97 18.94
N ARG A 2 -2.06 27.77 17.90
CA ARG A 2 -0.70 27.84 17.32
C ARG A 2 0.39 28.12 18.36
N GLU A 3 0.12 29.03 19.29
CA GLU A 3 1.00 29.36 20.43
C GLU A 3 1.35 28.15 21.34
N SER A 4 0.52 27.10 21.35
CA SER A 4 0.82 25.88 22.12
C SER A 4 1.82 24.95 21.45
N PHE A 5 2.16 25.18 20.17
CA PHE A 5 3.16 24.40 19.43
C PHE A 5 4.54 25.07 19.43
N GLU A 6 4.67 26.25 20.03
CA GLU A 6 5.96 26.95 20.15
C GLU A 6 6.92 26.17 21.06
N PRO A 7 8.20 25.97 20.65
CA PRO A 7 9.21 25.34 21.49
C PRO A 7 9.31 26.06 22.85
N GLY A 8 9.10 25.33 23.94
CA GLY A 8 9.14 25.87 25.31
C GLY A 8 7.79 26.33 25.88
N LYS A 9 6.68 26.31 25.11
CA LYS A 9 5.33 26.59 25.64
C LYS A 9 4.53 25.31 25.89
N SER A 10 4.04 25.14 27.12
CA SER A 10 3.19 23.99 27.50
C SER A 10 1.70 24.31 27.32
N VAL A 11 0.86 23.27 27.12
CA VAL A 11 -0.62 23.42 27.04
C VAL A 11 -1.15 24.18 28.24
N SER A 12 -0.68 23.81 29.43
CA SER A 12 -1.11 24.40 30.70
C SER A 12 -0.73 25.87 30.83
N MET A 13 0.44 26.26 30.30
CA MET A 13 0.88 27.66 30.27
C MET A 13 -0.02 28.50 29.37
N VAL A 14 -0.27 28.03 28.14
CA VAL A 14 -1.18 28.71 27.20
C VAL A 14 -2.61 28.75 27.74
N ALA A 15 -3.07 27.69 28.40
CA ALA A 15 -4.39 27.64 28.99
C ALA A 15 -4.60 28.71 30.08
N ARG A 16 -3.60 28.87 30.96
CA ARG A 16 -3.61 29.91 32.01
C ARG A 16 -3.55 31.32 31.44
N GLN A 17 -2.71 31.55 30.44
CA GLN A 17 -2.56 32.86 29.79
C GLN A 17 -3.86 33.35 29.14
N HIS A 18 -4.66 32.42 28.61
CA HIS A 18 -5.92 32.72 27.92
C HIS A 18 -7.16 32.45 28.77
N GLY A 19 -7.00 32.14 30.06
CA GLY A 19 -8.12 31.90 30.98
C GLY A 19 -9.02 30.71 30.61
N VAL A 20 -8.50 29.75 29.83
CA VAL A 20 -9.25 28.57 29.36
C VAL A 20 -8.84 27.31 30.11
N ASN A 21 -9.76 26.37 30.25
CA ASN A 21 -9.48 25.08 30.90
C ASN A 21 -8.38 24.32 30.10
N PRO A 22 -7.31 23.82 30.75
CA PRO A 22 -6.21 23.09 30.09
C PRO A 22 -6.64 21.88 29.25
N ASN A 23 -7.78 21.26 29.58
CA ASN A 23 -8.32 20.15 28.82
C ASN A 23 -8.80 20.56 27.42
N GLN A 24 -9.21 21.82 27.22
CA GLN A 24 -9.70 22.33 25.94
C GLN A 24 -8.58 22.43 24.89
N PRO A 25 -7.45 23.15 25.13
CA PRO A 25 -6.36 23.17 24.17
C PRO A 25 -5.64 21.82 24.02
N PHE A 26 -5.68 20.94 25.04
CA PHE A 26 -5.20 19.56 24.89
C PHE A 26 -6.05 18.77 23.89
N HIS A 27 -7.37 18.84 24.05
CA HIS A 27 -8.33 18.21 23.14
C HIS A 27 -8.21 18.78 21.72
N TRP A 28 -8.09 20.10 21.57
CA TRP A 28 -7.88 20.71 20.27
C TRP A 28 -6.54 20.31 19.64
N ARG A 29 -5.45 20.25 20.40
CA ARG A 29 -4.16 19.78 19.89
C ARG A 29 -4.26 18.37 19.33
N LYS A 30 -4.95 17.49 20.06
CA LYS A 30 -5.21 16.12 19.62
C LYS A 30 -5.99 16.12 18.30
N LEU A 31 -7.12 16.82 18.24
CA LEU A 31 -7.93 16.94 17.02
C LEU A 31 -7.17 17.58 15.84
N TYR A 32 -6.19 18.45 16.10
CA TYR A 32 -5.38 19.06 15.03
C TYR A 32 -4.28 18.13 14.52
N GLN A 33 -3.66 17.34 15.39
CA GLN A 33 -2.74 16.27 14.99
C GLN A 33 -3.48 15.14 14.26
N ASP A 34 -4.71 14.86 14.68
CA ASP A 34 -5.62 13.92 14.03
C ASP A 34 -6.27 14.50 12.75
N GLY A 35 -5.92 15.74 12.36
CA GLY A 35 -6.36 16.39 11.11
C GLY A 35 -7.77 17.01 11.14
N SER A 36 -8.54 16.82 12.21
CA SER A 36 -9.94 17.23 12.33
C SER A 36 -10.16 18.74 12.55
N LEU A 37 -9.18 19.49 13.06
CA LEU A 37 -9.35 20.91 13.41
C LEU A 37 -8.82 21.91 12.36
N SER A 38 -8.15 21.44 11.30
CA SER A 38 -7.63 22.31 10.23
C SER A 38 -8.54 22.41 9.00
N ALA A 39 -9.52 21.51 8.85
CA ALA A 39 -10.41 21.47 7.68
C ALA A 39 -11.49 22.57 7.67
N VAL A 40 -11.83 23.17 8.82
CA VAL A 40 -12.94 24.15 8.89
C VAL A 40 -12.54 25.54 8.40
N SER A 41 -11.24 25.83 8.19
CA SER A 41 -10.78 27.21 7.91
C SER A 41 -10.31 27.49 6.47
N ALA A 42 -10.09 26.49 5.61
CA ALA A 42 -9.42 26.71 4.32
C ALA A 42 -10.12 26.13 3.07
N GLY A 43 -11.19 25.33 3.20
CA GLY A 43 -11.89 24.77 2.03
C GLY A 43 -11.05 23.83 1.14
N GLU A 44 -9.87 23.41 1.59
CA GLU A 44 -9.05 22.39 0.93
C GLU A 44 -9.52 20.98 1.33
N GLU A 45 -9.51 20.06 0.36
CA GLU A 45 -9.76 18.63 0.58
C GLU A 45 -8.55 18.03 1.29
N VAL A 46 -8.64 17.93 2.62
CA VAL A 46 -7.57 17.40 3.47
C VAL A 46 -7.85 15.94 3.77
N VAL A 47 -6.97 15.05 3.28
CA VAL A 47 -6.94 13.65 3.69
C VAL A 47 -6.42 13.59 5.13
N PRO A 48 -7.17 13.01 6.09
CA PRO A 48 -6.70 12.82 7.45
C PRO A 48 -5.35 12.09 7.49
N ALA A 49 -4.48 12.45 8.44
CA ALA A 49 -3.16 11.83 8.57
C ALA A 49 -3.24 10.31 8.82
N SER A 50 -4.34 9.83 9.41
CA SER A 50 -4.66 8.40 9.58
C SER A 50 -4.90 7.71 8.24
N GLU A 51 -5.72 8.30 7.37
CA GLU A 51 -6.03 7.75 6.04
C GLU A 51 -4.79 7.73 5.15
N LEU A 52 -3.94 8.77 5.22
CA LEU A 52 -2.65 8.78 4.54
C LEU A 52 -1.73 7.67 5.05
N SER A 53 -1.68 7.45 6.37
CA SER A 53 -0.87 6.38 6.97
C SER A 53 -1.32 4.99 6.51
N ASP A 54 -2.63 4.77 6.48
CA ASP A 54 -3.22 3.49 6.07
C ASP A 54 -3.04 3.25 4.57
N ALA A 55 -3.21 4.29 3.73
CA ALA A 55 -2.89 4.23 2.31
C ALA A 55 -1.41 3.86 2.07
N LEU A 56 -0.48 4.45 2.82
CA LEU A 56 0.96 4.13 2.73
C LEU A 56 1.30 2.72 3.21
N LYS A 57 0.56 2.15 4.17
CA LYS A 57 0.70 0.72 4.54
C LYS A 57 0.20 -0.17 3.40
N GLN A 58 -0.95 0.17 2.81
CA GLN A 58 -1.53 -0.58 1.71
C GLN A 58 -0.62 -0.60 0.48
N ILE A 59 -0.03 0.56 0.13
CA ILE A 59 0.94 0.68 -0.97
C ILE A 59 2.15 -0.25 -0.73
N ARG A 60 2.71 -0.26 0.48
CA ARG A 60 3.85 -1.13 0.81
C ARG A 60 3.50 -2.61 0.69
N GLU A 61 2.31 -3.01 1.14
CA GLU A 61 1.87 -4.40 1.03
C GLU A 61 1.64 -4.82 -0.43
N LEU A 62 1.03 -3.95 -1.24
CA LEU A 62 0.86 -4.20 -2.68
C LEU A 62 2.21 -4.34 -3.39
N GLN A 63 3.18 -3.48 -3.08
CA GLN A 63 4.55 -3.60 -3.62
C GLN A 63 5.21 -4.93 -3.24
N ARG A 64 5.01 -5.40 -2.00
CA ARG A 64 5.52 -6.70 -1.53
C ARG A 64 4.88 -7.86 -2.29
N LEU A 65 3.56 -7.83 -2.47
CA LEU A 65 2.79 -8.85 -3.21
C LEU A 65 3.22 -8.89 -4.67
N LEU A 66 3.37 -7.73 -5.32
CA LEU A 66 3.86 -7.62 -6.69
C LEU A 66 5.24 -8.27 -6.84
N GLY A 67 6.17 -7.99 -5.93
CA GLY A 67 7.50 -8.61 -5.94
C GLY A 67 7.47 -10.12 -5.69
N LYS A 68 6.50 -10.64 -4.92
CA LYS A 68 6.29 -12.09 -4.77
C LYS A 68 5.77 -12.71 -6.07
N LEU A 69 4.80 -12.07 -6.71
CA LEU A 69 4.20 -12.55 -7.96
C LEU A 69 5.23 -12.58 -9.09
N GLN A 70 6.05 -11.53 -9.24
CA GLN A 70 7.08 -11.47 -10.26
C GLN A 70 8.11 -12.62 -10.12
N ARG A 71 8.50 -12.95 -8.87
CA ARG A 71 9.38 -14.09 -8.59
C ARG A 71 8.73 -15.43 -8.93
N LEU A 72 7.46 -15.62 -8.57
CA LEU A 72 6.73 -16.85 -8.88
C LEU A 72 6.56 -17.04 -10.39
N LEU A 73 6.21 -15.96 -11.10
CA LEU A 73 6.09 -15.98 -12.55
C LEU A 73 7.41 -16.36 -13.20
N GLY A 74 8.53 -15.74 -12.80
CA GLY A 74 9.85 -16.09 -13.32
C GLY A 74 10.20 -17.57 -13.14
N LYS A 75 9.91 -18.15 -11.97
CA LYS A 75 10.11 -19.59 -11.73
C LYS A 75 9.25 -20.46 -12.65
N LYS A 76 7.96 -20.11 -12.80
CA LYS A 76 7.02 -20.86 -13.65
C LYS A 76 7.36 -20.75 -15.13
N THR A 77 7.87 -19.60 -15.59
CA THR A 77 8.37 -19.43 -16.96
C THR A 77 9.53 -20.37 -17.23
N MET A 78 10.53 -20.40 -16.35
CA MET A 78 11.68 -21.29 -16.49
C MET A 78 11.28 -22.78 -16.46
N GLU A 79 10.41 -23.17 -15.53
CA GLU A 79 9.85 -24.54 -15.52
C GLU A 79 9.15 -24.88 -16.85
N ASN A 80 8.38 -23.95 -17.42
CA ASN A 80 7.69 -24.17 -18.69
C ASN A 80 8.66 -24.33 -19.87
N GLU A 81 9.71 -23.52 -19.91
CA GLU A 81 10.77 -23.60 -20.94
C GLU A 81 11.46 -24.97 -20.91
N ILE A 82 11.89 -25.43 -19.73
CA ILE A 82 12.51 -26.75 -19.56
C ILE A 82 11.56 -27.87 -20.00
N LEU A 83 10.28 -27.78 -19.62
CA LEU A 83 9.29 -28.78 -20.03
C LEU A 83 9.05 -28.78 -21.54
N ARG A 84 9.00 -27.61 -22.18
CA ARG A 84 8.89 -27.50 -23.63
C ARG A 84 10.09 -28.12 -24.33
N GLU A 85 11.31 -27.84 -23.86
CA GLU A 85 12.52 -28.45 -24.39
C GLU A 85 12.51 -29.98 -24.26
N ALA A 86 12.14 -30.50 -23.07
CA ALA A 86 12.04 -31.93 -22.84
C ALA A 86 11.03 -32.60 -23.80
N VAL A 87 9.89 -31.95 -24.05
CA VAL A 87 8.89 -32.42 -25.00
C VAL A 87 9.45 -32.45 -26.42
N GLU A 88 10.16 -31.40 -26.87
CA GLU A 88 10.77 -31.36 -28.21
C GLU A 88 11.85 -32.45 -28.39
N VAL A 89 12.68 -32.68 -27.37
CA VAL A 89 13.64 -33.79 -27.36
C VAL A 89 12.94 -35.13 -27.48
N ALA A 90 11.89 -35.36 -26.70
CA ALA A 90 11.17 -36.62 -26.69
C ALA A 90 10.38 -36.87 -28.00
N LYS A 91 9.83 -35.82 -28.64
CA LYS A 91 9.27 -35.90 -30.01
C LYS A 91 10.35 -36.30 -31.02
N SER A 92 11.50 -35.65 -30.98
CA SER A 92 12.62 -35.90 -31.91
C SER A 92 13.15 -37.34 -31.79
N ARG A 93 13.18 -37.89 -30.58
CA ARG A 93 13.58 -39.28 -30.30
C ARG A 93 12.46 -40.31 -30.50
N LYS A 94 11.27 -39.88 -30.93
CA LYS A 94 10.05 -40.70 -31.07
C LYS A 94 9.65 -41.43 -29.78
N TRP A 95 9.95 -40.83 -28.63
CA TRP A 95 9.66 -41.39 -27.31
C TRP A 95 8.23 -41.05 -26.84
N ILE A 96 7.63 -40.02 -27.43
CA ILE A 96 6.22 -39.72 -27.21
C ILE A 96 5.43 -40.41 -28.34
N ALA A 97 4.48 -41.27 -27.97
CA ALA A 97 3.47 -41.75 -28.92
C ALA A 97 2.77 -40.52 -29.51
N ARG A 98 2.66 -40.43 -30.85
CA ARG A 98 1.93 -39.34 -31.50
C ARG A 98 0.57 -39.23 -30.83
N SER A 99 0.29 -38.10 -30.18
CA SER A 99 -1.03 -37.82 -29.62
C SER A 99 -2.07 -38.10 -30.70
N PRO A 100 -3.23 -38.70 -30.38
CA PRO A 100 -4.33 -38.73 -31.33
C PRO A 100 -4.57 -37.29 -31.76
N SER A 101 -4.49 -37.02 -33.06
CA SER A 101 -4.71 -35.69 -33.61
C SER A 101 -6.04 -35.18 -33.10
N LEU A 102 -6.03 -34.16 -32.24
CA LEU A 102 -7.22 -33.37 -32.00
C LEU A 102 -7.56 -32.70 -33.34
N PRO A 103 -8.83 -32.77 -33.80
CA PRO A 103 -9.23 -32.10 -35.03
C PRO A 103 -8.85 -30.62 -34.90
N GLY A 104 -8.12 -30.11 -35.89
CA GLY A 104 -7.75 -28.71 -35.91
C GLY A 104 -9.00 -27.84 -35.87
N ASP A 105 -8.98 -26.82 -35.05
CA ASP A 105 -9.92 -25.72 -35.18
C ASP A 105 -9.61 -25.02 -36.51
N GLU A 106 -10.26 -25.49 -37.58
CA GLU A 106 -10.44 -24.73 -38.80
C GLU A 106 -11.44 -23.61 -38.52
N GLN A 107 -10.94 -22.43 -38.14
CA GLN A 107 -11.58 -21.15 -38.52
C GLN A 107 -10.61 -19.97 -38.45
#